data_AF-A0A395V764-F1
#
_entry.id   AF-A0A395V764-F1
#
_cell.length_a   1.000
_cell.length_b   1.000
_cell.length_c   1.000
_cell.angle_alpha   90.00
_cell.angle_beta   90.00
_cell.angle_gamma   90.00
#
_symmetry.space_group_name_H-M   'P 1'
#
loop_
_entity.id
_entity.type
_entity.pdbx_description
1 polymer ?
#
loop_
_entity_poly.entity_id
_entity_poly.type
_entity_poly.pdbx_seq_one_letter_code
_entity_poly.pdbx_strand_id
1 'polypeptide(L)'
;MKKIKNLKMMWKFSDETGNYEVSMPMLAVKFAGCVIALFFVFSVLWALIATAVDEGKYSGDAYHLDWCERKYIERNYSGLYNTLDLYGLTSDKYASYWEMVNGYRDHTLYDAYRALGETGIDEVSYETENGTATLSIPVEEKRVFYGRKVLDNASTCEFEENQRYLTKFADEVE
;
A
#
# COMPACT_ATOMS: atom_id res chain seq x y z
N MET A 1 -42.08 -65.17 21.33
CA MET A 1 -41.04 -64.18 20.97
C MET A 1 -40.73 -64.29 19.48
N LYS A 2 -41.17 -63.34 18.64
CA LYS A 2 -40.83 -63.31 17.21
C LYS A 2 -39.40 -62.79 17.07
N LYS A 3 -38.48 -63.62 16.57
CA LYS A 3 -37.14 -63.19 16.13
C LYS A 3 -37.30 -62.27 14.92
N ILE A 4 -36.98 -60.99 15.07
CA ILE A 4 -36.83 -60.06 13.95
C ILE A 4 -35.61 -60.54 13.16
N LYS A 5 -35.82 -61.05 11.94
CA LYS A 5 -34.73 -61.33 11.01
C LYS A 5 -34.22 -59.98 10.48
N ASN A 6 -32.95 -59.67 10.70
CA ASN A 6 -32.28 -58.53 10.07
C ASN A 6 -32.30 -58.75 8.54
N LEU A 7 -33.23 -58.08 7.86
CA LEU A 7 -33.32 -58.10 6.40
C LEU A 7 -32.20 -57.20 5.85
N LYS A 8 -31.07 -57.80 5.49
CA LYS A 8 -30.01 -57.10 4.75
C LYS A 8 -30.50 -56.92 3.31
N MET A 9 -31.05 -55.74 2.98
CA MET A 9 -31.47 -55.41 1.62
C MET A 9 -30.25 -55.39 0.69
N MET A 10 -30.09 -56.44 -0.11
CA MET A 10 -29.10 -56.52 -1.19
C MET A 10 -29.85 -56.61 -2.51
N TRP A 11 -29.66 -55.62 -3.39
CA TRP A 11 -30.21 -55.64 -4.74
C TRP A 11 -29.15 -56.20 -5.69
N LYS A 12 -29.55 -57.15 -6.52
CA LYS A 12 -28.72 -57.72 -7.58
C LYS A 12 -29.06 -57.01 -8.88
N PHE A 13 -28.11 -56.28 -9.43
CA PHE A 13 -28.22 -55.75 -10.78
C PHE A 13 -27.37 -56.63 -11.69
N SER A 14 -27.97 -57.09 -12.78
CA SER A 14 -27.31 -57.90 -13.81
C SER A 14 -27.18 -57.04 -15.06
N ASP A 15 -25.95 -56.77 -15.48
CA ASP A 15 -25.60 -56.12 -16.75
C ASP A 15 -24.60 -57.01 -17.50
N GLU A 16 -24.36 -56.73 -18.80
CA GLU A 16 -23.71 -57.60 -19.79
C GLU A 16 -22.27 -58.04 -19.42
N THR A 17 -21.63 -57.40 -18.44
CA THR A 17 -20.29 -57.74 -17.93
C THR A 17 -20.27 -58.59 -16.64
N GLY A 18 -21.43 -59.05 -16.15
CA GLY A 18 -21.54 -59.99 -15.03
C GLY A 18 -22.24 -59.43 -13.79
N ASN A 19 -22.69 -60.34 -12.92
CA ASN A 19 -23.48 -60.02 -11.71
C ASN A 19 -22.62 -59.35 -10.63
N TYR A 20 -22.99 -58.14 -10.21
CA TYR A 20 -22.38 -57.47 -9.06
C TYR A 20 -23.40 -57.25 -7.93
N GLU A 21 -23.05 -57.67 -6.72
CA GLU A 21 -23.87 -57.49 -5.52
C GLU A 21 -23.47 -56.19 -4.83
N VAL A 22 -24.41 -55.23 -4.79
CA VAL A 22 -24.15 -53.91 -4.25
C VAL A 22 -24.90 -53.71 -2.94
N SER A 23 -24.13 -53.52 -1.88
CA SER A 23 -24.67 -53.09 -0.59
C SER A 23 -25.07 -51.61 -0.66
N MET A 24 -26.36 -51.34 -0.90
CA MET A 24 -26.97 -50.00 -0.88
C MET A 24 -26.53 -49.11 0.30
N PRO A 25 -26.46 -49.58 1.56
CA PRO A 25 -26.00 -48.72 2.66
C PRO A 25 -24.53 -48.33 2.53
N MET A 26 -23.68 -49.15 1.91
CA MET A 26 -22.27 -48.82 1.70
C MET A 26 -22.09 -47.75 0.62
N LEU A 27 -22.93 -47.76 -0.41
CA LEU A 27 -22.95 -46.71 -1.44
C LEU A 27 -23.53 -45.40 -0.92
N ALA A 28 -24.62 -45.46 -0.15
CA ALA A 28 -25.20 -44.27 0.48
C ALA A 28 -24.21 -43.58 1.43
N VAL A 29 -23.45 -44.36 2.23
CA VAL A 29 -22.41 -43.81 3.12
C VAL A 29 -21.26 -43.18 2.32
N LYS A 30 -20.83 -43.79 1.22
CA LYS A 30 -19.79 -43.22 0.35
C LYS A 30 -20.24 -41.95 -0.34
N PHE A 31 -21.48 -41.91 -0.86
CA PHE A 31 -22.06 -40.71 -1.45
C PHE A 31 -22.22 -39.58 -0.43
N ALA A 32 -22.72 -39.88 0.77
CA ALA A 32 -22.82 -38.90 1.85
C ALA A 32 -21.44 -38.36 2.25
N GLY A 33 -20.42 -39.22 2.34
CA GLY A 33 -19.04 -38.82 2.60
C GLY A 33 -18.47 -37.90 1.52
N CYS A 34 -18.71 -38.20 0.23
CA CYS A 34 -18.30 -37.34 -0.88
C CYS A 34 -18.98 -35.96 -0.84
N VAL A 35 -20.28 -35.90 -0.57
CA VAL A 35 -21.01 -34.63 -0.48
C VAL A 35 -20.46 -33.76 0.67
N ILE A 36 -20.23 -34.36 1.84
CA ILE A 36 -19.65 -33.68 2.98
C ILE A 36 -18.23 -33.16 2.66
N ALA A 37 -17.39 -33.99 2.03
CA ALA A 37 -16.04 -33.58 1.64
C ALA A 37 -16.06 -32.40 0.65
N LEU A 38 -16.98 -32.40 -0.32
CA LEU A 38 -17.15 -31.29 -1.26
C LEU A 38 -17.57 -30.00 -0.55
N PHE A 39 -18.48 -30.07 0.43
CA PHE A 39 -18.85 -28.92 1.25
C PHE A 39 -17.66 -28.33 2.00
N PHE A 40 -16.78 -29.18 2.56
CA PHE A 40 -15.55 -28.72 3.22
C PHE A 40 -14.60 -28.04 2.24
N VAL A 41 -14.39 -28.61 1.05
CA VAL A 41 -13.54 -27.99 0.02
C VAL A 41 -14.11 -26.64 -0.43
N PHE A 42 -15.42 -26.54 -0.65
CA PHE A 42 -16.06 -25.27 -0.97
C PHE A 42 -15.92 -24.25 0.15
N SER A 43 -16.07 -24.65 1.41
CA SER A 43 -15.91 -23.76 2.57
C SER A 43 -14.49 -23.21 2.66
N VAL A 44 -13.47 -24.06 2.42
CA VAL A 44 -12.06 -23.63 2.39
C VAL A 44 -11.80 -22.71 1.20
N LEU A 45 -12.34 -23.01 0.02
CA LEU A 45 -12.20 -22.16 -1.17
C LEU A 45 -12.82 -20.77 -0.94
N TRP A 46 -14.01 -20.70 -0.34
CA TRP A 46 -14.66 -19.43 0.00
C TRP A 46 -13.85 -18.62 1.03
N ALA A 47 -13.27 -19.28 2.03
CA ALA A 47 -12.39 -18.61 2.99
C ALA A 47 -11.13 -18.05 2.31
N LEU A 48 -10.55 -18.80 1.37
CA LEU A 48 -9.35 -18.38 0.62
C LEU A 48 -9.65 -17.22 -0.34
N ILE A 49 -10.83 -17.21 -0.98
CA ILE A 49 -11.30 -16.07 -1.77
C ILE A 49 -11.51 -14.85 -0.88
N ALA A 50 -12.12 -15.00 0.31
CA ALA A 50 -12.33 -13.89 1.24
C ALA A 50 -11.00 -13.27 1.69
N THR A 51 -10.00 -14.09 2.04
CA THR A 51 -8.66 -13.59 2.40
C THR A 51 -7.96 -12.91 1.23
N ALA A 52 -8.06 -13.46 0.02
CA ALA A 52 -7.47 -12.84 -1.18
C ALA A 52 -8.17 -11.52 -1.56
N VAL A 53 -9.49 -11.41 -1.36
CA VAL A 53 -10.24 -10.17 -1.57
C VAL A 53 -9.89 -9.12 -0.53
N ASP A 54 -9.71 -9.50 0.74
CA ASP A 54 -9.28 -8.57 1.78
C ASP A 54 -7.85 -8.09 1.52
N GLU A 55 -6.91 -8.98 1.17
CA GLU A 55 -5.57 -8.59 0.74
C GLU A 55 -5.62 -7.65 -0.48
N GLY A 56 -6.48 -7.91 -1.47
CA GLY A 56 -6.65 -7.05 -2.64
C GLY A 56 -7.25 -5.67 -2.33
N LYS A 57 -8.08 -5.54 -1.29
CA LYS A 57 -8.64 -4.24 -0.86
C LYS A 57 -7.62 -3.34 -0.17
N TYR A 58 -6.64 -3.92 0.53
CA TYR A 58 -5.64 -3.18 1.32
C TYR A 58 -4.24 -3.15 0.69
N SER A 59 -4.05 -3.68 -0.52
CA SER A 59 -2.77 -3.70 -1.25
C SER A 59 -2.82 -3.13 -2.66
N GLY A 60 -3.96 -2.58 -3.08
CA GLY A 60 -4.12 -2.01 -4.42
C GLY A 60 -3.66 -0.56 -4.51
N ASP A 61 -3.24 -0.14 -5.71
CA ASP A 61 -2.98 1.27 -6.08
C ASP A 61 -4.09 2.22 -5.58
N ALA A 62 -5.35 1.78 -5.63
CA ALA A 62 -6.50 2.59 -5.19
C ALA A 62 -6.47 2.90 -3.68
N TYR A 63 -6.00 1.96 -2.85
CA TYR A 63 -5.89 2.18 -1.40
C TYR A 63 -4.80 3.21 -1.08
N HIS A 64 -3.63 3.07 -1.73
CA HIS A 64 -2.53 4.00 -1.56
C HIS A 64 -2.87 5.39 -2.09
N LEU A 65 -3.56 5.48 -3.22
CA LEU A 65 -4.01 6.75 -3.80
C LEU A 65 -5.01 7.47 -2.88
N ASP A 66 -6.04 6.78 -2.38
CA ASP A 66 -7.00 7.35 -1.42
C ASP A 66 -6.32 7.82 -0.14
N TRP A 67 -5.31 7.08 0.34
CA TRP A 67 -4.57 7.47 1.53
C TRP A 67 -3.68 8.71 1.28
N CYS A 68 -2.99 8.77 0.12
CA CYS A 68 -2.25 9.94 -0.31
C CYS A 68 -3.15 11.17 -0.46
N GLU A 69 -4.33 11.01 -1.09
CA GLU A 69 -5.31 12.08 -1.28
C GLU A 69 -5.79 12.63 0.06
N ARG A 70 -6.12 11.75 1.02
CA ARG A 70 -6.47 12.16 2.39
C ARG A 70 -5.34 12.97 3.05
N LYS A 71 -4.09 12.50 2.97
CA LYS A 71 -2.94 13.22 3.55
C LYS A 71 -2.68 14.56 2.88
N TYR A 72 -2.89 14.65 1.57
CA TYR A 72 -2.80 15.87 0.80
C TYR A 72 -3.87 16.89 1.24
N ILE A 73 -5.13 16.47 1.34
CA ILE A 73 -6.25 17.33 1.77
C ILE A 73 -6.08 17.78 3.23
N GLU A 74 -5.63 16.87 4.11
CA GLU A 74 -5.28 17.18 5.50
C GLU A 74 -4.03 18.07 5.64
N ARG A 75 -3.32 18.33 4.53
CA ARG A 75 -2.05 19.09 4.47
C ARG A 75 -0.96 18.47 5.35
N ASN A 76 -1.03 17.17 5.57
CA ASN A 76 -0.01 16.42 6.30
C ASN A 76 1.08 15.95 5.33
N TYR A 77 1.84 16.89 4.78
CA TYR A 77 2.85 16.63 3.75
C TYR A 77 4.02 15.77 4.24
N SER A 78 4.36 15.84 5.53
CA SER A 78 5.35 14.93 6.12
C SER A 78 4.83 13.49 6.16
N GLY A 79 3.56 13.28 6.54
CA GLY A 79 2.91 11.98 6.45
C GLY A 79 2.80 11.49 5.00
N LEU A 80 2.52 12.39 4.06
CA LEU A 80 2.46 12.09 2.63
C LEU A 80 3.84 11.65 2.09
N TYR A 81 4.93 12.33 2.45
CA TYR A 81 6.29 11.91 2.11
C TYR A 81 6.56 10.49 2.59
N ASN A 82 6.34 10.23 3.88
CA ASN A 82 6.61 8.92 4.48
C ASN A 82 5.80 7.81 3.80
N THR A 83 4.57 8.12 3.39
CA THR A 83 3.72 7.20 2.63
C THR A 83 4.33 6.86 1.28
N LEU A 84 4.68 7.88 0.50
CA LEU A 84 5.19 7.71 -0.84
C LEU A 84 6.52 6.96 -0.84
N ASP A 85 7.39 7.28 0.12
CA ASP A 85 8.70 6.67 0.29
C ASP A 85 8.60 5.21 0.79
N LEU A 86 7.82 4.96 1.86
CA LEU A 86 7.69 3.63 2.46
C LEU A 86 7.17 2.58 1.48
N TYR A 87 6.22 2.98 0.63
CA TYR A 87 5.59 2.09 -0.35
C TYR A 87 6.22 2.20 -1.75
N GLY A 88 7.27 3.02 -1.93
CA GLY A 88 7.95 3.17 -3.22
C GLY A 88 7.03 3.67 -4.35
N LEU A 89 6.10 4.57 -4.03
CA LEU A 89 5.04 5.02 -4.93
C LEU A 89 5.56 6.10 -5.88
N THR A 90 6.28 5.68 -6.92
CA THR A 90 6.96 6.58 -7.88
C THR A 90 6.30 6.67 -9.25
N SER A 91 5.16 6.01 -9.45
CA SER A 91 4.45 6.07 -10.73
C SER A 91 3.82 7.45 -10.98
N ASP A 92 3.52 7.74 -12.25
CA ASP A 92 2.95 9.04 -12.69
C ASP A 92 1.69 9.45 -11.91
N LYS A 93 0.91 8.46 -11.41
CA LYS A 93 -0.29 8.70 -10.60
C LYS A 93 0.00 9.41 -9.28
N TYR A 94 1.23 9.33 -8.78
CA TYR A 94 1.67 9.97 -7.54
C TYR A 94 2.55 11.20 -7.78
N ALA A 95 2.77 11.58 -9.04
CA ALA A 95 3.67 12.68 -9.39
C ALA A 95 3.24 14.02 -8.77
N SER A 96 1.93 14.32 -8.74
CA SER A 96 1.43 15.54 -8.11
C SER A 96 1.64 15.57 -6.60
N TYR A 97 1.53 14.41 -5.93
CA TYR A 97 1.85 14.30 -4.51
C TYR A 97 3.34 14.50 -4.24
N TRP A 98 4.21 13.95 -5.09
CA TRP A 98 5.65 14.16 -4.99
C TRP A 98 6.04 15.62 -5.21
N GLU A 99 5.46 16.29 -6.19
CA GLU A 99 5.69 17.72 -6.45
C GLU A 99 5.35 18.56 -5.21
N MET A 100 4.16 18.34 -4.64
CA MET A 100 3.72 19.06 -3.45
C MET A 100 4.65 18.82 -2.25
N VAL A 101 5.02 17.57 -2.01
CA VAL A 101 5.90 17.20 -0.88
C VAL A 101 7.30 17.79 -1.04
N ASN A 102 7.85 17.79 -2.26
CA ASN A 102 9.14 18.40 -2.54
C ASN A 102 9.08 19.92 -2.34
N GLY A 103 8.03 20.58 -2.84
CA GLY A 103 7.82 22.01 -2.62
C GLY A 103 7.69 22.38 -1.15
N TYR A 104 6.91 21.61 -0.38
CA TYR A 104 6.77 21.81 1.07
C TYR A 104 8.09 21.60 1.82
N ARG A 105 8.89 20.59 1.43
CA ARG A 105 10.21 20.34 2.02
C ARG A 105 11.16 21.52 1.81
N ASP A 106 11.22 22.04 0.58
CA ASP A 106 12.09 23.18 0.26
C ASP A 106 11.64 24.44 1.03
N HIS A 107 10.34 24.68 1.16
CA HIS A 107 9.77 25.76 1.97
C HIS A 107 10.11 25.61 3.46
N THR A 108 9.94 24.41 4.02
CA THR A 108 10.30 24.12 5.42
C THR A 108 11.79 24.35 5.69
N LEU A 109 12.66 23.98 4.74
CA LEU A 109 14.10 24.20 4.85
C LEU A 109 14.44 25.70 4.76
N TYR A 110 13.79 26.44 3.85
CA TYR A 110 13.91 27.90 3.79
C TYR A 110 13.54 28.54 5.13
N ASP A 111 12.37 28.19 5.69
CA ASP A 111 11.91 28.74 6.97
C ASP A 111 12.85 28.39 8.13
N ALA A 112 13.39 27.18 8.16
CA ALA A 112 14.36 26.76 9.16
C ALA A 112 15.63 27.63 9.10
N TYR A 113 16.21 27.83 7.91
CA TYR A 113 17.39 28.69 7.74
C TYR A 113 17.07 30.18 7.94
N ARG A 114 15.86 30.64 7.59
CA ARG A 114 15.38 31.99 7.90
C ARG A 114 15.30 32.22 9.41
N ALA A 115 14.80 31.26 10.17
CA ALA A 115 14.68 31.33 11.63
C ALA A 115 16.05 31.32 12.35
N LEU A 116 17.06 30.68 11.77
CA LEU A 116 18.44 30.66 12.29
C LEU A 116 19.18 32.00 12.10
N GLY A 117 18.69 32.89 11.22
CA GLY A 117 19.26 34.21 10.98
C GLY A 117 20.58 34.21 10.22
N GLU A 118 21.24 35.37 10.12
CA GLU A 118 22.41 35.58 9.25
C GLU A 118 23.75 35.12 9.86
N THR A 119 23.78 34.79 11.15
CA THR A 119 25.04 34.54 11.89
C THR A 119 25.36 33.06 12.09
N GLY A 120 24.62 32.16 11.46
CA GLY A 120 24.84 30.71 11.59
C GLY A 120 25.84 30.16 10.57
N ILE A 121 26.62 29.17 10.98
CA ILE A 121 27.39 28.30 10.09
C ILE A 121 26.78 26.90 10.21
N ASP A 122 26.38 26.34 9.09
CA ASP A 122 25.91 24.96 8.99
C ASP A 122 27.11 24.07 8.63
N GLU A 123 27.47 23.16 9.54
CA GLU A 123 28.60 22.24 9.35
C GLU A 123 28.09 20.88 8.89
N VAL A 124 28.43 20.52 7.66
CA VAL A 124 28.09 19.21 7.09
C VAL A 124 29.34 18.34 7.04
N SER A 125 29.37 17.30 7.88
CA SER A 125 30.44 16.30 7.89
C SER A 125 30.12 15.14 6.95
N TYR A 126 31.08 14.75 6.11
CA TYR A 126 30.99 13.57 5.25
C TYR A 126 32.27 12.73 5.33
N GLU A 127 32.11 11.42 5.20
CA GLU A 127 33.22 10.47 5.23
C GLU A 127 33.94 10.45 3.88
N THR A 128 35.27 10.53 3.89
CA THR A 128 36.14 10.40 2.72
C THR A 128 37.14 9.27 2.92
N GLU A 129 37.80 8.82 1.86
CA GLU A 129 38.87 7.81 1.94
C GLU A 129 40.02 8.21 2.90
N ASN A 130 40.16 9.51 3.20
CA ASN A 130 41.20 10.05 4.09
C ASN A 130 40.65 10.46 5.48
N GLY A 131 39.42 10.10 5.84
CA GLY A 131 38.75 10.45 7.10
C GLY A 131 37.55 11.39 6.92
N THR A 132 37.00 11.91 8.02
CA THR A 132 35.83 12.81 8.01
C THR A 132 36.24 14.22 7.56
N ALA A 133 35.60 14.73 6.50
CA ALA A 133 35.73 16.12 6.04
C ALA A 133 34.48 16.91 6.46
N THR A 134 34.67 18.12 6.99
CA THR A 134 33.58 19.02 7.38
C THR A 134 33.54 20.22 6.45
N LEU A 135 32.39 20.48 5.84
CA LEU A 135 32.13 21.65 5.04
C LEU A 135 31.28 22.64 5.85
N SER A 136 31.82 23.82 6.10
CA SER A 136 31.12 24.92 6.76
C SER A 136 30.46 25.82 5.71
N ILE A 137 29.13 25.83 5.65
CA ILE A 137 28.37 26.67 4.72
C ILE A 137 27.66 27.76 5.54
N PRO A 138 27.77 29.05 5.16
CA PRO A 138 26.98 30.10 5.79
C PRO A 138 25.48 29.80 5.68
N VAL A 139 24.75 29.94 6.80
CA VAL A 139 23.29 29.74 6.83
C VAL A 139 22.59 30.64 5.82
N GLU A 140 23.11 31.84 5.58
CA GLU A 140 22.59 32.78 4.58
C GLU A 140 22.63 32.20 3.16
N GLU A 141 23.70 31.51 2.78
CA GLU A 141 23.80 30.87 1.46
C GLU A 141 22.75 29.77 1.31
N LYS A 142 22.50 28.98 2.37
CA LYS A 142 21.45 27.96 2.40
C LYS A 142 20.06 28.58 2.32
N ARG A 143 19.80 29.67 3.07
CA ARG A 143 18.54 30.42 3.02
C ARG A 143 18.24 30.89 1.61
N VAL A 144 19.19 31.55 0.95
CA VAL A 144 19.05 32.04 -0.43
C VAL A 144 18.83 30.88 -1.40
N PHE A 145 19.56 29.77 -1.24
CA PHE A 145 19.42 28.59 -2.08
C PHE A 145 18.02 27.99 -2.00
N TYR A 146 17.50 27.73 -0.80
CA TYR A 146 16.16 27.18 -0.63
C TYR A 146 15.07 28.18 -1.01
N GLY A 147 15.28 29.48 -0.76
CA GLY A 147 14.36 30.53 -1.24
C GLY A 147 14.21 30.49 -2.76
N ARG A 148 15.31 30.37 -3.51
CA ARG A 148 15.24 30.19 -4.98
C ARG A 148 14.50 28.93 -5.38
N LYS A 149 14.75 27.80 -4.71
CA LYS A 149 14.01 26.56 -4.99
C LYS A 149 12.50 26.72 -4.78
N VAL A 150 12.07 27.39 -3.73
CA VAL A 150 10.64 27.63 -3.48
C VAL A 150 10.02 28.47 -4.61
N LEU A 151 10.72 29.52 -5.06
CA LEU A 151 10.29 30.33 -6.20
C LEU A 151 10.26 29.52 -7.50
N ASP A 152 11.30 28.72 -7.76
CA ASP A 152 11.38 27.84 -8.92
C ASP A 152 10.22 26.84 -8.93
N ASN A 153 9.97 26.16 -7.80
CA ASN A 153 8.86 25.20 -7.64
C ASN A 153 7.50 25.83 -7.98
N ALA A 154 7.26 27.09 -7.59
CA ALA A 154 6.02 27.80 -7.94
C ALA A 154 5.95 28.16 -9.43
N SER A 155 7.09 28.48 -10.06
CA SER A 155 7.16 28.86 -11.47
C SER A 155 7.10 27.68 -12.45
N THR A 156 7.62 26.52 -12.05
CA THR A 156 7.67 25.30 -12.87
C THR A 156 6.66 24.25 -12.43
N CYS A 157 5.62 24.65 -11.70
CA CYS A 157 4.56 23.75 -11.26
C CYS A 157 3.87 23.10 -12.46
N GLU A 158 3.88 21.77 -12.51
CA GLU A 158 3.29 20.96 -13.56
C GLU A 158 1.81 20.69 -13.31
N PHE A 159 1.39 20.62 -12.04
CA PHE A 159 0.05 20.24 -11.64
C PHE A 159 -0.76 21.43 -11.11
N GLU A 160 -1.83 21.80 -11.81
CA GLU A 160 -2.68 22.97 -11.49
C GLU A 160 -3.22 22.95 -10.05
N GLU A 161 -3.51 21.76 -9.50
CA GLU A 161 -3.95 21.56 -8.12
C GLU A 161 -2.93 22.04 -7.07
N ASN A 162 -1.63 21.94 -7.37
CA ASN A 162 -0.55 22.35 -6.49
C ASN A 162 -0.20 23.83 -6.62
N GLN A 163 -0.53 24.46 -7.75
CA GLN A 163 -0.13 25.83 -8.08
C GLN A 163 -0.49 26.80 -6.95
N ARG A 164 -1.72 26.72 -6.43
CA ARG A 164 -2.18 27.58 -5.33
C ARG A 164 -1.30 27.46 -4.08
N TYR A 165 -0.85 26.25 -3.73
CA TYR A 165 -0.05 26.01 -2.54
C TYR A 165 1.40 26.44 -2.74
N LEU A 166 1.99 26.12 -3.90
CA LEU A 166 3.36 26.50 -4.22
C LEU A 166 3.51 28.02 -4.39
N THR A 167 2.54 28.69 -5.01
CA THR A 167 2.51 30.16 -5.04
C THR A 167 2.42 30.75 -3.64
N LYS A 168 1.59 30.18 -2.76
CA LYS A 168 1.53 30.63 -1.37
C LYS A 168 2.90 30.52 -0.66
N PHE A 169 3.64 29.42 -0.89
CA PHE A 169 4.98 29.28 -0.33
C PHE A 169 5.96 30.31 -0.91
N ALA A 170 5.86 30.61 -2.20
CA ALA A 170 6.66 31.64 -2.85
C ALA A 170 6.38 33.05 -2.28
N ASP A 171 5.11 33.39 -2.03
CA ASP A 171 4.72 34.67 -1.44
C ASP A 171 5.30 34.88 -0.01
N GLU A 172 5.61 33.80 0.70
CA GLU A 172 6.20 33.85 2.06
C GLU A 172 7.73 34.04 2.04
N VAL A 173 8.39 33.86 0.88
CA VAL A 173 9.83 34.04 0.69
C VAL A 173 10.21 35.51 0.45
N GLU A 174 9.25 36.32 -0.01
CA GLU A 174 9.37 37.78 -0.26
C GLU A 174 9.53 38.60 1.04
#